data_AF-A0A0F2NJB0-F1
#
_entry.id   AF-A0A0F2NJB0-F1
#
_cell.length_a   1.000
_cell.length_b   1.000
_cell.length_c   1.000
_cell.angle_alpha   90.00
_cell.angle_beta   90.00
_cell.angle_gamma   90.00
#
_symmetry.space_group_name_H-M   'P 1'
#
loop_
_entity.id
_entity.type
_entity.pdbx_description
1 polymer ?
#
loop_
_entity_poly.entity_id
_entity_poly.type
_entity_poly.pdbx_seq_one_letter_code
_entity_poly.pdbx_strand_id
1 'polypeptide(L)'
;MVEGVEKHHVLSFTQLGTVLAILLILTGVTVGISYVDLGFFNVPVALAIATTKVIFVLLFFMHLKYEGPIIVISFISTVIFLIIMISFTFWDVAYR
;
A
#
# COMPACT_ATOMS: atom_id res chain seq x y z
N MET A 1 43.22 17.12 -8.50
CA MET A 1 42.46 16.20 -9.37
C MET A 1 42.37 14.84 -8.68
N VAL A 2 41.49 14.67 -7.68
CA VAL A 2 40.91 13.35 -7.36
C VAL A 2 39.51 13.62 -6.83
N GLU A 3 38.54 13.12 -7.58
CA GLU A 3 37.11 13.37 -7.46
C GLU A 3 36.50 12.76 -6.20
N GLY A 4 35.40 13.38 -5.75
CA GLY A 4 34.64 12.99 -4.58
C GLY A 4 34.03 11.59 -4.71
N VAL A 5 34.21 10.79 -3.67
CA VAL A 5 33.43 9.58 -3.46
C VAL A 5 32.26 9.95 -2.54
N GLU A 6 31.23 10.54 -3.13
CA GLU A 6 29.91 10.63 -2.48
C GLU A 6 29.39 9.20 -2.34
N LYS A 7 29.34 8.71 -1.10
CA LYS A 7 28.63 7.49 -0.74
C LYS A 7 27.15 7.76 -0.92
N HIS A 8 26.66 7.63 -2.15
CA HIS A 8 25.24 7.60 -2.48
C HIS A 8 24.58 6.55 -1.60
N HIS A 9 23.92 7.00 -0.54
CA HIS A 9 23.12 6.19 0.37
C HIS A 9 21.83 5.81 -0.35
N VAL A 10 21.97 5.06 -1.46
CA VAL A 10 20.85 4.37 -2.09
C VAL A 10 20.34 3.41 -1.04
N LEU A 11 19.10 3.64 -0.61
CA LEU A 11 18.37 2.77 0.28
C LEU A 11 18.64 1.33 -0.11
N SER A 12 19.09 0.55 0.87
CA SER A 12 19.50 -0.84 0.68
C SER A 12 18.51 -1.56 -0.23
N PHE A 13 18.91 -1.84 -1.48
CA PHE A 13 18.11 -2.59 -2.45
C PHE A 13 17.61 -3.92 -1.85
N THR A 14 18.35 -4.42 -0.87
CA THR A 14 18.02 -5.60 -0.05
C THR A 14 16.74 -5.42 0.77
N GLN A 15 16.47 -4.22 1.33
CA GLN A 15 15.22 -3.94 2.05
C GLN A 15 14.03 -3.90 1.09
N LEU A 16 14.19 -3.25 -0.07
CA LEU A 16 13.16 -3.19 -1.11
C LEU A 16 12.82 -4.59 -1.64
N GLY A 17 13.85 -5.42 -1.91
CA GLY A 17 13.68 -6.81 -2.35
C GLY A 17 12.98 -7.70 -1.31
N THR A 18 13.26 -7.51 -0.02
CA THR A 18 12.61 -8.26 1.06
C THR A 18 11.13 -7.92 1.17
N VAL A 19 10.79 -6.63 1.09
CA VAL A 19 9.38 -6.19 1.13
C VAL A 19 8.64 -6.61 -0.14
N LEU A 20 9.29 -6.61 -1.30
CA LEU A 20 8.73 -7.14 -2.55
C LEU A 20 8.32 -8.61 -2.40
N ALA A 21 9.17 -9.43 -1.78
CA ALA A 21 8.87 -10.83 -1.52
C ALA A 21 7.66 -10.99 -0.58
N ILE A 22 7.58 -10.18 0.49
CA ILE A 22 6.42 -10.17 1.41
C ILE A 22 5.14 -9.78 0.66
N LEU A 23 5.20 -8.75 -0.19
CA LEU A 23 4.05 -8.31 -0.99
C LEU A 23 3.60 -9.36 -2.01
N LEU A 24 4.54 -10.12 -2.60
CA LEU A 24 4.25 -11.24 -3.49
C LEU A 24 3.53 -12.36 -2.74
N ILE A 25 4.00 -12.72 -1.54
CA ILE A 25 3.34 -13.71 -0.69
C ILE A 25 1.93 -13.23 -0.33
N LEU A 26 1.77 -11.98 0.10
CA LEU A 26 0.48 -11.41 0.47
C LEU A 26 -0.50 -11.36 -0.73
N THR A 27 0.03 -11.13 -1.94
CA THR A 27 -0.75 -11.21 -3.19
C THR A 27 -1.17 -12.65 -3.47
N GLY A 28 -0.28 -13.62 -3.31
CA GLY A 28 -0.62 -15.05 -3.42
C GLY A 28 -1.71 -15.48 -2.44
N VAL A 29 -1.65 -14.98 -1.20
CA VAL A 29 -2.70 -15.20 -0.18
C VAL A 29 -4.03 -14.57 -0.59
N THR A 30 -4.02 -13.36 -1.17
CA THR A 30 -5.24 -12.70 -1.66
C THR A 30 -5.88 -13.49 -2.80
N VAL A 31 -5.07 -13.98 -3.73
CA VAL A 31 -5.51 -14.83 -4.84
C VAL A 31 -6.06 -16.16 -4.31
N GLY A 32 -5.38 -16.78 -3.35
CA GLY A 32 -5.85 -18.01 -2.70
C GLY A 32 -7.20 -17.84 -2.00
N ILE A 33 -7.39 -16.73 -1.30
CA ILE A 33 -8.68 -16.40 -0.66
C ILE A 33 -9.75 -16.12 -1.70
N SER A 34 -9.41 -15.53 -2.85
CA SER A 34 -10.36 -15.36 -3.96
C SER A 34 -10.85 -16.68 -4.57
N TYR A 35 -10.13 -17.79 -4.38
CA TYR A 35 -10.58 -19.12 -4.82
C TYR A 35 -11.41 -19.86 -3.76
N VAL A 36 -11.37 -19.40 -2.50
CA VAL A 36 -12.19 -19.96 -1.42
C VAL A 36 -13.45 -19.11 -1.30
N ASP A 37 -14.59 -19.65 -1.73
CA ASP A 37 -15.86 -18.96 -1.59
C ASP A 37 -16.30 -18.86 -0.11
N LEU A 38 -15.95 -17.75 0.54
CA LEU A 38 -16.41 -17.39 1.89
C LEU A 38 -17.80 -16.72 1.86
N GLY A 39 -18.49 -16.74 0.72
CA GLY A 39 -19.79 -16.12 0.52
C GLY A 39 -19.75 -14.61 0.77
N PHE A 40 -20.61 -14.11 1.67
CA PHE A 40 -20.72 -12.68 1.99
C PHE A 40 -19.43 -12.07 2.58
N PHE A 41 -18.57 -12.89 3.20
CA PHE A 41 -17.32 -12.41 3.80
C PHE A 41 -16.17 -12.20 2.79
N ASN A 42 -16.32 -12.62 1.52
CA ASN A 42 -15.28 -12.44 0.51
C ASN A 42 -14.85 -10.98 0.35
N VAL A 43 -15.83 -10.06 0.26
CA VAL A 43 -15.56 -8.63 0.04
C VAL A 43 -14.81 -7.99 1.22
N PRO A 44 -15.30 -8.04 2.47
CA PRO A 44 -14.60 -7.41 3.59
C PRO A 44 -13.22 -8.03 3.85
N VAL A 45 -13.05 -9.35 3.69
CA VAL A 45 -11.75 -10.01 3.85
C VAL A 45 -10.78 -9.58 2.75
N ALA A 46 -11.21 -9.55 1.49
CA ALA A 46 -10.39 -9.06 0.39
C ALA A 46 -9.98 -7.59 0.58
N LEU A 47 -10.89 -6.74 1.07
CA LEU A 47 -10.60 -5.33 1.35
C LEU A 47 -9.58 -5.15 2.48
N ALA A 48 -9.69 -5.95 3.55
CA ALA A 48 -8.75 -5.91 4.67
C ALA A 48 -7.33 -6.24 4.21
N ILE A 49 -7.18 -7.31 3.42
CA ILE A 49 -5.87 -7.73 2.89
C ILE A 49 -5.32 -6.71 1.90
N ALA A 50 -6.18 -6.19 1.02
CA ALA A 50 -5.80 -5.11 0.10
C ALA A 50 -5.27 -3.88 0.85
N THR A 51 -5.93 -3.50 1.95
CA THR A 51 -5.52 -2.36 2.78
C THR A 51 -4.17 -2.62 3.47
N THR A 52 -3.97 -3.82 4.04
CA THR A 52 -2.68 -4.22 4.62
C THR A 52 -1.56 -4.17 3.57
N LYS A 53 -1.81 -4.68 2.36
CA LYS A 53 -0.86 -4.62 1.25
C LYS A 53 -0.47 -3.18 0.92
N VAL A 54 -1.45 -2.28 0.79
CA VAL A 54 -1.22 -0.88 0.47
C VAL A 54 -0.35 -0.20 1.55
N ILE A 55 -0.59 -0.47 2.84
CA ILE A 55 0.24 0.08 3.92
C ILE A 55 1.72 -0.30 3.76
N PHE A 56 2.01 -1.57 3.43
CA PHE A 56 3.39 -2.01 3.17
C PHE A 56 4.00 -1.34 1.94
N VAL A 57 3.24 -1.20 0.84
CA VAL A 57 3.71 -0.48 -0.35
C VAL A 57 4.05 0.98 0.00
N LEU A 58 3.22 1.65 0.79
CA LEU A 58 3.41 3.06 1.14
C LEU A 58 4.63 3.30 2.03
N LEU A 59 4.82 2.47 3.06
CA LEU A 59 5.92 2.64 4.00
C LEU A 59 7.29 2.34 3.38
N PHE A 60 7.36 1.38 2.46
CA PHE A 60 8.64 0.85 1.96
C PHE A 60 8.94 1.22 0.50
N PHE A 61 7.96 1.18 -0.42
CA PHE A 61 8.20 1.47 -1.84
C PHE A 61 8.05 2.95 -2.18
N MET A 62 7.08 3.63 -1.57
CA MET A 62 6.94 5.09 -1.71
C MET A 62 7.87 5.88 -0.79
N HIS A 63 8.72 5.19 -0.03
CA HIS A 63 9.71 5.78 0.86
C HIS A 63 9.13 6.79 1.87
N LEU A 64 7.82 6.74 2.14
CA LEU A 64 7.08 7.75 2.89
C LEU A 64 7.62 7.95 4.32
N LYS A 65 8.29 6.94 4.87
CA LYS A 65 8.97 6.99 6.18
C LYS A 65 10.21 7.90 6.19
N TYR A 66 10.82 8.16 5.05
CA TYR A 66 12.07 8.91 4.91
C TYR A 66 11.91 10.19 4.07
N GLU A 67 10.80 10.33 3.36
CA GLU A 67 10.42 11.56 2.67
C GLU A 67 10.04 12.67 3.68
N GLY A 68 10.15 13.93 3.25
CA GLY A 68 9.84 15.08 4.09
C GLY A 68 8.37 15.14 4.54
N PRO A 69 8.07 15.77 5.70
CA PRO A 69 6.73 15.78 6.30
C PRO A 69 5.63 16.36 5.37
N ILE A 70 6.01 17.23 4.43
CA ILE A 70 5.11 17.83 3.44
C ILE A 70 4.51 16.76 2.50
N ILE A 71 5.32 15.78 2.06
CA ILE A 71 4.88 14.70 1.18
C ILE A 71 3.92 13.77 1.93
N VAL A 72 4.22 13.47 3.19
CA VAL A 72 3.35 12.67 4.06
C VAL A 72 1.97 13.31 4.22
N ILE A 73 1.92 14.62 4.47
CA ILE A 73 0.66 15.36 4.63
C ILE A 73 -0.15 15.38 3.32
N SER A 74 0.49 15.63 2.17
CA SER A 74 -0.17 15.60 0.87
C SER A 74 -0.69 14.21 0.50
N PHE A 75 0.01 13.16 0.93
CA PHE A 75 -0.45 11.80 0.70
C PHE A 75 -1.66 11.46 1.58
N ILE A 76 -1.61 11.82 2.87
CA ILE A 76 -2.73 11.61 3.80
C ILE A 76 -3.98 12.37 3.32
N SER A 77 -3.84 13.59 2.81
CA SER A 77 -5.00 14.34 2.28
C SER A 77 -5.65 13.62 1.09
N THR A 78 -4.84 13.04 0.20
CA THR A 78 -5.33 12.25 -0.94
C THR A 78 -6.05 10.98 -0.48
N VAL A 79 -5.51 10.28 0.53
CA VAL A 79 -6.15 9.08 1.10
C VAL A 79 -7.46 9.41 1.80
N ILE A 80 -7.51 10.49 2.59
CA ILE A 80 -8.75 10.95 3.22
C ILE A 80 -9.81 11.26 2.17
N PHE A 81 -9.43 11.99 1.12
CA PHE A 81 -10.34 12.29 0.01
C PHE A 81 -10.87 11.02 -0.68
N LEU A 82 -10.00 10.04 -0.93
CA LEU A 82 -10.39 8.74 -1.48
C LEU A 82 -11.40 8.01 -0.59
N ILE A 83 -11.17 7.97 0.73
CA ILE A 83 -12.07 7.31 1.69
C ILE A 83 -13.44 7.98 1.69
N ILE A 84 -13.49 9.31 1.64
CA ILE A 84 -14.75 10.06 1.54
C ILE A 84 -15.50 9.68 0.25
N MET A 85 -14.82 9.66 -0.89
CA MET A 85 -15.40 9.27 -2.18
C MET A 85 -15.95 7.85 -2.17
N ILE A 86 -15.18 6.87 -1.68
CA ILE A 86 -15.61 5.48 -1.56
C ILE A 86 -16.84 5.37 -0.66
N SER A 87 -16.83 6.04 0.50
CA SER A 87 -17.95 6.03 1.43
C SER A 87 -19.23 6.57 0.79
N PHE A 88 -19.11 7.64 0.00
CA PHE A 88 -20.23 8.23 -0.73
C PHE A 88 -20.75 7.30 -1.83
N THR A 89 -19.87 6.63 -2.58
CA THR A 89 -20.27 5.63 -3.57
C THR A 89 -20.99 4.43 -2.94
N PHE A 90 -20.51 3.93 -1.80
CA PHE A 90 -21.20 2.85 -1.08
C PHE A 90 -22.58 3.27 -0.59
N TRP A 91 -22.71 4.51 -0.12
CA TRP A 91 -24.00 5.09 0.24
C TRP A 91 -24.95 5.17 -0.96
N ASP A 92 -24.46 5.69 -2.10
CA ASP A 92 -25.24 5.77 -3.34
C ASP A 92 -25.72 4.40 -3.83
N VAL A 93 -24.85 3.40 -3.82
CA VAL A 93 -25.20 2.01 -4.21
C VAL A 93 -26.18 1.36 -3.24
N ALA A 94 -26.08 1.64 -1.93
CA ALA A 94 -26.97 1.06 -0.93
C ALA A 94 -28.39 1.63 -0.98
N TYR A 95 -28.55 2.87 -1.45
CA TYR A 95 -29.83 3.56 -1.56
C TYR A 95 -30.40 3.59 -3.00
N ARG A 96 -29.78 2.89 -3.94
CA ARG A 96 -30.27 2.65 -5.30
C ARG A 96 -31.03 1.33 -5.38
#